data_AF-A0A4W6C5W9-F1
#
_entry.id   AF-A0A4W6C5W9-F1
#
_cell.length_a   1.000
_cell.length_b   1.000
_cell.length_c   1.000
_cell.angle_alpha   90.00
_cell.angle_beta   90.00
_cell.angle_gamma   90.00
#
_symmetry.space_group_name_H-M   'P 1'
#
loop_
_entity.id
_entity.type
_entity.pdbx_description
1 polymer ?
#
loop_
_entity_poly.entity_id
_entity_poly.type
_entity_poly.pdbx_seq_one_letter_code
_entity_poly.pdbx_strand_id
1 'polypeptide(L)'
;SPLICMKDINHTDVHGLPCIEKIVSSVEDTPEPINTSVVGTIPEWINGSFLRNGPGKFEIGNQKFNHWFDGMALLHQFKIFNGQVTYKSRFLSSGSYQANKEHNRIAVSEFGTVTMPDPCKNVFQRFLSRFELPKPTDNANVSFVTYKGDYYVSTETNVMHKVDPETLETIKKVDWSKFIAVNGATAHPHSEPDGTTYNMGNSYTTKGAYYNIIRVPPTKKTAEETLEGATVLCSIPAVDKTKPSYYHSFAMSENYVVFIEQPIKMDLLKIVTGKLTGKSISDGFSWNPKLNTIFHLIDKQTGKVSPIKYLAKPLSTFHQINAYEKDGFLIMDMCASDDGQAIANYNIQNLRKSGEALDEVYNTLCRVFPWRFVLPLSIDHDTPYGKNLNLPDSTATSIRIAKNKVFCTHEDLHGEDLHQYGGLEFPQINYGKYNTHPYRYFYGCGFRHLVGDTLIKMDLHGKNMKVWEEPGLYPSEPVFVPSPDATKEDDGVILSVVITPNKDKSTFLLVLDAKTFEEVGRAVVPVNIPYGFHGTFNATV
;
A
#
# COMPACT_ATOMS: atom_id res chain seq x y z
N SER A 1 -12.82 30.76 -21.34
CA SER A 1 -11.80 31.60 -20.69
C SER A 1 -10.82 30.73 -19.94
N PRO A 2 -9.53 31.06 -20.01
CA PRO A 2 -8.53 30.17 -20.57
C PRO A 2 -7.96 29.19 -19.55
N LEU A 3 -7.37 28.13 -20.09
CA LEU A 3 -6.44 27.22 -19.43
C LEU A 3 -5.51 28.01 -18.49
N ILE A 4 -5.75 27.88 -17.18
CA ILE A 4 -4.73 28.17 -16.19
C ILE A 4 -3.69 27.07 -16.36
N CYS A 5 -2.51 27.48 -16.84
CA CYS A 5 -1.29 26.72 -16.72
C CYS A 5 -1.17 26.32 -15.24
N MET A 6 -1.22 25.03 -14.92
CA MET A 6 -0.97 24.50 -13.57
C MET A 6 0.52 24.68 -13.24
N LYS A 7 0.97 25.92 -13.10
CA LYS A 7 2.25 26.26 -12.51
C LYS A 7 1.97 26.93 -11.17
N ASP A 8 2.55 26.33 -10.14
CA ASP A 8 2.72 26.84 -8.78
C ASP A 8 1.47 26.85 -7.90
N ILE A 9 0.91 25.67 -7.61
CA ILE A 9 0.08 25.49 -6.41
C ILE A 9 1.00 24.98 -5.30
N ASN A 10 1.34 25.87 -4.36
CA ASN A 10 1.96 25.48 -3.11
C ASN A 10 0.86 25.05 -2.13
N HIS A 11 0.92 23.79 -1.70
CA HIS A 11 0.09 23.23 -0.64
C HIS A 11 0.60 23.60 0.77
N THR A 12 1.90 23.90 0.91
CA THR A 12 2.54 24.34 2.16
C THR A 12 3.68 25.33 1.88
N ASP A 13 4.28 25.85 2.95
CA ASP A 13 5.43 26.76 2.92
C ASP A 13 6.52 26.28 3.89
N VAL A 14 7.10 25.11 3.61
CA VAL A 14 8.15 24.48 4.42
C VAL A 14 9.51 24.66 3.77
N HIS A 15 10.53 24.94 4.58
CA HIS A 15 11.90 25.16 4.16
C HIS A 15 12.89 24.37 5.01
N GLY A 16 14.01 23.98 4.39
CA GLY A 16 15.13 23.34 5.07
C GLY A 16 14.89 21.87 5.42
N LEU A 17 14.09 21.15 4.61
CA LEU A 17 13.87 19.72 4.82
C LEU A 17 15.21 18.96 4.73
N PRO A 18 15.55 18.13 5.72
CA PRO A 18 16.71 17.26 5.65
C PRO A 18 16.69 16.33 4.44
N CYS A 19 17.85 16.14 3.82
CA CYS A 19 18.00 15.24 2.67
C CYS A 19 17.75 13.78 3.05
N ILE A 20 16.90 13.10 2.28
CA ILE A 20 16.53 11.68 2.47
C ILE A 20 17.19 10.74 1.44
N GLU A 21 18.04 11.24 0.55
CA GLU A 21 18.65 10.44 -0.54
C GLU A 21 19.23 9.10 -0.06
N LYS A 22 19.92 9.12 1.09
CA LYS A 22 20.60 7.94 1.64
C LYS A 22 19.65 6.84 2.11
N ILE A 23 18.43 7.19 2.51
CA ILE A 23 17.45 6.15 2.90
C ILE A 23 16.75 5.53 1.68
N VAL A 24 16.95 6.10 0.48
CA VAL A 24 16.52 5.56 -0.81
C VAL A 24 17.75 5.21 -1.67
N SER A 25 18.68 4.45 -1.08
CA SER A 25 19.93 4.01 -1.69
C SER A 25 20.14 2.51 -1.55
N SER A 26 20.96 1.92 -2.42
CA SER A 26 21.16 0.47 -2.42
C SER A 26 21.93 0.02 -1.18
N VAL A 27 21.53 -1.13 -0.67
CA VAL A 27 22.23 -1.84 0.41
C VAL A 27 22.60 -3.24 -0.05
N GLU A 28 23.47 -3.89 0.71
CA GLU A 28 23.65 -5.34 0.62
C GLU A 28 22.70 -6.02 1.62
N ASP A 29 22.31 -7.26 1.33
CA ASP A 29 21.52 -8.04 2.26
C ASP A 29 22.38 -8.64 3.38
N THR A 30 21.72 -9.05 4.46
CA THR A 30 22.35 -9.66 5.63
C THR A 30 21.68 -11.01 5.90
N PRO A 31 22.01 -12.06 5.13
CA PRO A 31 21.26 -13.31 5.13
C PRO A 31 21.41 -14.11 6.42
N GLU A 32 22.54 -13.96 7.10
CA GLU A 32 22.80 -14.55 8.41
C GLU A 32 22.26 -13.64 9.53
N PRO A 33 21.56 -14.19 10.54
CA PRO A 33 21.08 -13.41 11.67
C PRO A 33 22.21 -12.69 12.40
N ILE A 34 22.05 -11.40 12.60
CA ILE A 34 22.94 -10.57 13.43
C ILE A 34 22.25 -10.14 14.71
N ASN A 35 23.02 -10.01 15.78
CA ASN A 35 22.52 -9.49 17.05
C ASN A 35 22.30 -7.98 16.96
N THR A 36 21.27 -7.50 17.64
CA THR A 36 21.02 -6.07 17.85
C THR A 36 21.47 -5.65 19.25
N SER A 37 21.59 -4.34 19.48
CA SER A 37 21.81 -3.79 20.83
C SER A 37 20.49 -3.24 21.37
N VAL A 38 19.94 -3.87 22.41
CA VAL A 38 18.67 -3.45 23.02
C VAL A 38 18.90 -2.31 24.01
N VAL A 39 18.08 -1.25 23.89
CA VAL A 39 18.01 -0.11 24.82
C VAL A 39 16.58 -0.02 25.33
N GLY A 40 16.39 0.20 26.62
CA GLY A 40 15.06 0.13 27.27
C GLY A 40 14.63 -1.30 27.57
N THR A 41 13.34 -1.59 27.51
CA THR A 41 12.77 -2.91 27.82
C THR A 41 11.75 -3.30 26.76
N ILE A 42 12.13 -4.24 25.90
CA ILE A 42 11.19 -4.86 24.95
C ILE A 42 10.38 -5.91 25.73
N PRO A 43 9.03 -5.81 25.76
CA PRO A 43 8.22 -6.76 26.52
C PRO A 43 8.45 -8.21 26.13
N GLU A 44 8.65 -9.08 27.12
CA GLU A 44 8.98 -10.50 26.92
C GLU A 44 7.87 -11.30 26.23
N TRP A 45 6.62 -10.82 26.33
CA TRP A 45 5.47 -11.45 25.67
C TRP A 45 5.47 -11.27 24.15
N ILE A 46 6.26 -10.33 23.61
CA ILE A 46 6.41 -10.17 22.17
C ILE A 46 7.32 -11.30 21.68
N ASN A 47 6.70 -12.34 21.11
CA ASN A 47 7.39 -13.52 20.61
C ASN A 47 6.98 -13.77 19.15
N GLY A 48 7.92 -13.59 18.22
CA GLY A 48 7.65 -13.74 16.81
C GLY A 48 8.64 -13.04 15.89
N SER A 49 8.25 -12.93 14.64
CA SER A 49 9.05 -12.33 13.57
C SER A 49 8.31 -11.12 13.00
N PHE A 50 8.87 -9.92 13.18
CA PHE A 50 8.41 -8.74 12.46
C PHE A 50 9.05 -8.73 11.06
N LEU A 51 8.22 -8.93 10.04
CA LEU A 51 8.62 -9.04 8.65
C LEU A 51 8.32 -7.74 7.92
N ARG A 52 9.24 -7.26 7.09
CA ARG A 52 9.03 -6.08 6.23
C ARG A 52 9.53 -6.31 4.81
N ASN A 53 8.88 -5.68 3.85
CA ASN A 53 9.27 -5.71 2.45
C ASN A 53 9.41 -4.29 1.89
N GLY A 54 10.25 -4.14 0.87
CA GLY A 54 10.53 -2.86 0.24
C GLY A 54 11.66 -2.97 -0.79
N PRO A 55 11.94 -1.89 -1.52
CA PRO A 55 13.06 -1.82 -2.44
C PRO A 55 14.37 -1.67 -1.67
N GLY A 56 15.36 -2.52 -1.97
CA GLY A 56 16.70 -2.45 -1.37
C GLY A 56 17.86 -2.31 -2.36
N LYS A 57 17.59 -2.37 -3.66
CA LYS A 57 18.59 -2.15 -4.71
C LYS A 57 18.03 -1.27 -5.81
N PHE A 58 18.65 -0.10 -6.00
CA PHE A 58 18.17 0.98 -6.88
C PHE A 58 19.01 1.13 -8.17
N GLU A 59 20.05 0.32 -8.33
CA GLU A 59 20.87 0.24 -9.53
C GLU A 59 21.39 -1.18 -9.78
N ILE A 60 21.60 -1.49 -11.06
CA ILE A 60 22.19 -2.75 -11.53
C ILE A 60 23.26 -2.39 -12.56
N GLY A 61 24.53 -2.70 -12.24
CA GLY A 61 25.67 -2.21 -13.02
C GLY A 61 25.67 -0.68 -13.07
N ASN A 62 25.71 -0.13 -14.29
CA ASN A 62 25.69 1.32 -14.51
C ASN A 62 24.28 1.90 -14.73
N GLN A 63 23.23 1.08 -14.64
CA GLN A 63 21.85 1.50 -14.88
C GLN A 63 21.12 1.70 -13.55
N LYS A 64 20.32 2.78 -13.48
CA LYS A 64 19.53 3.15 -12.30
C LYS A 64 18.06 2.95 -12.60
N PHE A 65 17.30 2.55 -11.58
CA PHE A 65 15.85 2.61 -11.63
C PHE A 65 15.35 4.05 -11.52
N ASN A 66 14.20 4.33 -12.13
CA ASN A 66 13.60 5.66 -12.20
C ASN A 66 12.52 5.90 -11.14
N HIS A 67 11.85 4.85 -10.68
CA HIS A 67 10.73 4.96 -9.74
C HIS A 67 11.01 4.19 -8.44
N TRP A 68 10.51 4.69 -7.30
CA TRP A 68 10.76 4.05 -6.00
C TRP A 68 10.30 2.59 -5.98
N PHE A 69 9.15 2.33 -6.61
CA PHE A 69 8.55 1.00 -6.77
C PHE A 69 9.35 0.03 -7.65
N ASP A 70 10.39 0.48 -8.36
CA ASP A 70 11.17 -0.38 -9.26
C ASP A 70 12.33 -1.10 -8.53
N GLY A 71 12.75 -0.61 -7.36
CA GLY A 71 13.89 -1.18 -6.65
C GLY A 71 13.66 -2.65 -6.29
N MET A 72 14.73 -3.45 -6.32
CA MET A 72 14.62 -4.91 -6.11
C MET A 72 14.19 -5.23 -4.68
N ALA A 73 13.22 -6.13 -4.55
CA ALA A 73 12.64 -6.55 -3.28
C ALA A 73 13.69 -7.06 -2.29
N LEU A 74 13.77 -6.42 -1.12
CA LEU A 74 14.57 -6.82 0.01
C LEU A 74 13.64 -7.17 1.17
N LEU A 75 13.69 -8.42 1.60
CA LEU A 75 12.91 -8.93 2.71
C LEU A 75 13.71 -8.69 3.99
N HIS A 76 13.03 -8.23 5.04
CA HIS A 76 13.62 -7.98 6.36
C HIS A 76 12.89 -8.80 7.42
N GLN A 77 13.64 -9.31 8.40
CA GLN A 77 13.10 -9.95 9.59
C GLN A 77 13.77 -9.38 10.84
N PHE A 78 12.95 -9.00 11.81
CA PHE A 78 13.35 -8.79 13.19
C PHE A 78 12.73 -9.89 14.04
N LYS A 79 13.54 -10.87 14.45
CA LYS A 79 13.06 -11.96 15.29
C LYS A 79 13.18 -11.56 16.76
N ILE A 80 12.05 -11.55 17.46
CA ILE A 80 11.90 -11.09 18.83
C ILE A 80 11.59 -12.29 19.72
N PHE A 81 12.39 -12.48 20.76
CA PHE A 81 12.20 -13.56 21.73
C PHE A 81 12.80 -13.17 23.07
N ASN A 82 12.02 -13.27 24.15
CA ASN A 82 12.44 -12.94 25.53
C ASN A 82 13.15 -11.58 25.63
N GLY A 83 12.57 -10.55 25.01
CA GLY A 83 13.12 -9.17 25.01
C GLY A 83 14.40 -8.97 24.18
N GLN A 84 14.90 -10.01 23.51
CA GLN A 84 16.04 -9.94 22.59
C GLN A 84 15.58 -9.88 21.14
N VAL A 85 16.37 -9.22 20.30
CA VAL A 85 16.06 -9.07 18.87
C VAL A 85 17.28 -9.44 18.02
N THR A 86 17.06 -10.27 17.00
CA THR A 86 18.01 -10.46 15.91
C THR A 86 17.46 -9.87 14.62
N TYR A 87 18.35 -9.44 13.74
CA TYR A 87 17.99 -8.90 12.42
C TYR A 87 18.59 -9.75 11.32
N LYS A 88 17.85 -9.90 10.22
CA LYS A 88 18.40 -10.33 8.93
C LYS A 88 17.62 -9.75 7.77
N SER A 89 18.24 -9.77 6.60
CA SER A 89 17.58 -9.44 5.35
C SER A 89 18.05 -10.33 4.21
N ARG A 90 17.21 -10.47 3.19
CA ARG A 90 17.54 -11.25 2.00
C ARG A 90 16.85 -10.66 0.77
N PHE A 91 17.60 -10.49 -0.32
CA PHE A 91 16.97 -10.14 -1.59
C PHE A 91 16.06 -11.27 -2.05
N LEU A 92 14.86 -10.91 -2.53
CA LEU A 92 13.96 -11.87 -3.14
C LEU A 92 14.64 -12.49 -4.37
N SER A 93 14.67 -13.82 -4.43
CA SER A 93 15.22 -14.54 -5.58
C SER A 93 14.17 -14.61 -6.72
N SER A 94 13.71 -13.45 -7.18
CA SER A 94 12.77 -13.32 -8.30
C SER A 94 13.48 -13.52 -9.65
N GLY A 95 12.72 -13.84 -10.70
CA GLY A 95 13.28 -13.94 -12.05
C GLY A 95 13.85 -12.60 -12.53
N SER A 96 13.22 -11.49 -12.12
CA SER A 96 13.66 -10.13 -12.42
C SER A 96 15.00 -9.82 -11.75
N TYR A 97 15.16 -10.15 -10.46
CA TYR A 97 16.43 -9.94 -9.76
C TYR A 97 17.56 -10.82 -10.31
N GLN A 98 17.27 -12.10 -10.57
CA GLN A 98 18.25 -13.03 -11.15
C GLN A 98 18.72 -12.59 -12.53
N ALA A 99 17.79 -12.22 -13.44
CA ALA A 99 18.12 -11.75 -14.78
C ALA A 99 18.94 -10.44 -14.74
N ASN A 100 18.59 -9.53 -13.84
CA ASN A 100 19.32 -8.28 -13.65
C ASN A 100 20.76 -8.55 -13.16
N LYS A 101 20.94 -9.46 -12.19
CA LYS A 101 22.25 -9.85 -11.66
C LYS A 101 23.11 -10.58 -12.70
N GLU A 102 22.53 -11.54 -13.44
CA GLU A 102 23.24 -12.32 -14.46
C GLU A 102 23.76 -11.44 -15.59
N HIS A 103 22.96 -10.48 -16.06
CA HIS A 103 23.33 -9.61 -17.17
C HIS A 103 24.05 -8.32 -16.74
N ASN A 104 24.19 -8.06 -15.44
CA ASN A 104 24.74 -6.83 -14.87
C ASN A 104 24.15 -5.54 -15.49
N ARG A 105 22.84 -5.57 -15.75
CA ARG A 105 22.03 -4.46 -16.28
C ARG A 105 20.56 -4.69 -15.94
N ILE A 106 19.72 -3.68 -16.10
CA ILE A 106 18.26 -3.84 -16.01
C ILE A 106 17.81 -4.64 -17.25
N ALA A 107 17.46 -5.91 -17.02
CA ALA A 107 17.07 -6.90 -18.02
C ALA A 107 15.56 -7.10 -18.10
N VAL A 108 14.83 -6.75 -17.03
CA VAL A 108 13.36 -6.77 -16.97
C VAL A 108 12.84 -5.34 -16.78
N SER A 109 11.79 -4.98 -17.51
CA SER A 109 11.15 -3.66 -17.35
C SER A 109 10.30 -3.67 -16.08
N GLU A 110 10.44 -2.63 -15.29
CA GLU A 110 9.68 -2.42 -14.05
C GLU A 110 8.58 -1.36 -14.28
N PHE A 111 7.96 -0.87 -13.21
CA PHE A 111 6.85 0.07 -13.28
C PHE A 111 7.24 1.40 -13.96
N GLY A 112 8.30 2.06 -13.49
CA GLY A 112 8.81 3.32 -14.03
C GLY A 112 10.05 3.20 -14.91
N THR A 113 10.62 2.00 -15.06
CA THR A 113 11.89 1.80 -15.76
C THR A 113 11.75 0.83 -16.92
N VAL A 114 12.07 1.30 -18.13
CA VAL A 114 12.07 0.47 -19.35
C VAL A 114 13.46 -0.09 -19.59
N THR A 115 13.51 -1.38 -19.91
CA THR A 115 14.73 -2.03 -20.39
C THR A 115 15.26 -1.41 -21.67
N MET A 116 16.57 -1.20 -21.72
CA MET A 116 17.25 -0.86 -22.97
C MET A 116 17.44 -2.13 -23.82
N PRO A 117 17.34 -2.05 -25.16
CA PRO A 117 17.60 -3.20 -26.03
C PRO A 117 19.00 -3.77 -25.78
N ASP A 118 19.10 -5.09 -25.74
CA ASP A 118 20.35 -5.79 -25.43
C ASP A 118 21.49 -5.37 -26.37
N PRO A 119 22.60 -4.82 -25.85
CA PRO A 119 23.73 -4.39 -26.69
C PRO A 119 24.43 -5.58 -27.38
N CYS A 120 24.31 -6.80 -26.87
CA CYS A 120 24.87 -8.01 -27.48
C CYS A 120 23.99 -8.55 -28.62
N LYS A 121 22.72 -8.14 -28.72
CA LYS A 121 21.85 -8.47 -29.86
C LYS A 121 22.25 -7.66 -31.09
N ASN A 122 22.23 -8.28 -32.27
CA ASN A 122 22.43 -7.57 -33.53
C ASN A 122 21.24 -6.63 -33.83
N VAL A 123 21.41 -5.69 -34.78
CA VAL A 123 20.40 -4.64 -35.07
C VAL A 123 19.01 -5.22 -35.35
N PHE A 124 18.94 -6.35 -36.07
CA PHE A 124 17.68 -7.02 -36.39
C PHE A 124 17.04 -7.67 -35.16
N GLN A 125 17.81 -8.34 -34.31
CA GLN A 125 17.34 -8.91 -33.04
C GLN A 125 16.93 -7.83 -32.03
N ARG A 126 17.61 -6.68 -32.01
CA ARG A 126 17.21 -5.51 -31.21
C ARG A 126 15.87 -4.96 -31.70
N PHE A 127 15.67 -4.86 -33.01
CA PHE A 127 14.40 -4.46 -33.60
C PHE A 127 13.28 -5.43 -33.22
N LEU A 128 13.48 -6.74 -33.39
CA LEU A 128 12.50 -7.77 -33.02
C LEU A 128 12.15 -7.77 -31.52
N SER A 129 13.11 -7.51 -30.63
CA SER A 129 12.88 -7.47 -29.17
C SER A 129 11.93 -6.37 -28.69
N ARG A 130 11.69 -5.35 -29.55
CA ARG A 130 10.69 -4.30 -29.29
C ARG A 130 9.26 -4.82 -29.47
N PHE A 131 9.07 -5.88 -30.27
CA PHE A 131 7.76 -6.46 -30.58
C PHE A 131 7.39 -7.67 -29.71
N GLU A 132 8.30 -8.14 -28.84
CA GLU A 132 7.96 -9.13 -27.82
C GLU A 132 7.02 -8.51 -26.78
N LEU A 133 5.87 -9.17 -26.52
CA LEU A 133 4.94 -8.78 -25.47
C LEU A 133 5.68 -8.67 -24.13
N PRO A 134 5.50 -7.59 -23.35
CA PRO A 134 6.12 -7.46 -22.04
C PRO A 134 5.70 -8.63 -21.15
N LYS A 135 6.66 -9.40 -20.65
CA LYS A 135 6.39 -10.29 -19.51
C LYS A 135 6.21 -9.40 -18.28
N PRO A 136 5.18 -9.63 -17.45
CA PRO A 136 5.02 -8.88 -16.21
C PRO A 136 6.23 -9.15 -15.29
N THR A 137 6.66 -8.09 -14.60
CA THR A 137 7.69 -8.22 -13.56
C THR A 137 7.21 -9.15 -12.44
N ASP A 138 8.16 -9.85 -11.84
CA ASP A 138 7.97 -10.62 -10.61
C ASP A 138 8.78 -10.04 -9.43
N ASN A 139 9.17 -8.77 -9.54
CA ASN A 139 9.74 -8.01 -8.42
C ASN A 139 8.68 -7.71 -7.36
N ALA A 140 8.46 -8.66 -6.46
CA ALA A 140 7.46 -8.57 -5.40
C ALA A 140 7.99 -7.80 -4.17
N ASN A 141 8.13 -6.48 -4.30
CA ASN A 141 8.75 -5.60 -3.31
C ASN A 141 7.75 -4.84 -2.40
N VAL A 142 6.44 -5.10 -2.50
CA VAL A 142 5.43 -4.27 -1.82
C VAL A 142 5.11 -4.78 -0.42
N SER A 143 4.56 -5.99 -0.32
CA SER A 143 4.02 -6.49 0.95
C SER A 143 4.24 -7.98 1.15
N PHE A 144 4.19 -8.41 2.42
CA PHE A 144 3.93 -9.79 2.80
C PHE A 144 2.42 -10.01 2.84
N VAL A 145 1.95 -11.05 2.16
CA VAL A 145 0.53 -11.43 2.11
C VAL A 145 0.36 -12.88 2.50
N THR A 146 -0.79 -13.22 3.08
CA THR A 146 -1.07 -14.57 3.57
C THR A 146 -2.23 -15.18 2.80
N TYR A 147 -2.05 -16.42 2.34
CA TYR A 147 -3.12 -17.24 1.77
C TYR A 147 -3.01 -18.64 2.35
N LYS A 148 -4.11 -19.17 2.90
CA LYS A 148 -4.15 -20.51 3.51
C LYS A 148 -3.06 -20.76 4.56
N GLY A 149 -2.70 -19.71 5.31
CA GLY A 149 -1.65 -19.73 6.33
C GLY A 149 -0.21 -19.72 5.80
N ASP A 150 0.01 -19.72 4.49
CA ASP A 150 1.35 -19.58 3.91
C ASP A 150 1.67 -18.11 3.63
N TYR A 151 2.94 -17.73 3.79
CA TYR A 151 3.44 -16.40 3.49
C TYR A 151 3.92 -16.28 2.05
N TYR A 152 3.50 -15.19 1.42
CA TYR A 152 3.93 -14.78 0.10
C TYR A 152 4.41 -13.34 0.16
N VAL A 153 5.25 -12.96 -0.78
CA VAL A 153 5.54 -11.56 -1.07
C VAL A 153 4.92 -11.20 -2.40
N SER A 154 4.28 -10.02 -2.45
CA SER A 154 3.51 -9.56 -3.60
C SER A 154 3.95 -8.18 -4.06
N THR A 155 3.77 -7.94 -5.35
CA THR A 155 3.57 -6.63 -5.96
C THR A 155 2.14 -6.60 -6.52
N GLU A 156 1.84 -5.77 -7.51
CA GLU A 156 0.50 -5.65 -8.12
C GLU A 156 0.33 -6.39 -9.47
N THR A 157 1.25 -7.30 -9.79
CA THR A 157 1.13 -8.14 -11.00
C THR A 157 0.38 -9.43 -10.69
N ASN A 158 0.22 -10.30 -11.69
CA ASN A 158 -0.35 -11.64 -11.49
C ASN A 158 0.63 -12.62 -10.82
N VAL A 159 1.85 -12.19 -10.50
CA VAL A 159 2.89 -13.05 -9.94
C VAL A 159 3.25 -12.64 -8.51
N MET A 160 3.35 -13.64 -7.64
CA MET A 160 3.86 -13.50 -6.28
C MET A 160 4.83 -14.65 -5.96
N HIS A 161 5.53 -14.57 -4.85
CA HIS A 161 6.49 -15.58 -4.42
C HIS A 161 6.15 -16.10 -3.03
N LYS A 162 5.95 -17.43 -2.90
CA LYS A 162 5.90 -18.10 -1.59
C LYS A 162 7.28 -18.01 -0.96
N VAL A 163 7.34 -17.57 0.29
CA VAL A 163 8.58 -17.39 1.05
C VAL A 163 8.45 -18.09 2.40
N ASP A 164 9.59 -18.50 2.94
CA ASP A 164 9.66 -18.95 4.32
C ASP A 164 9.84 -17.73 5.25
N PRO A 165 8.89 -17.43 6.15
CA PRO A 165 8.99 -16.27 7.04
C PRO A 165 10.13 -16.39 8.05
N GLU A 166 10.62 -17.60 8.33
CA GLU A 166 11.69 -17.85 9.30
C GLU A 166 13.07 -17.68 8.68
N THR A 167 13.26 -18.11 7.44
CA THR A 167 14.57 -18.08 6.74
C THR A 167 14.70 -16.94 5.72
N LEU A 168 13.58 -16.36 5.28
CA LEU A 168 13.44 -15.45 4.14
C LEU A 168 13.77 -16.08 2.78
N GLU A 169 13.88 -17.42 2.69
CA GLU A 169 14.14 -18.09 1.42
C GLU A 169 12.94 -17.98 0.48
N THR A 170 13.22 -17.81 -0.81
CA THR A 170 12.19 -17.91 -1.85
C THR A 170 11.90 -19.38 -2.13
N ILE A 171 10.69 -19.84 -1.83
CA ILE A 171 10.29 -21.24 -2.01
C ILE A 171 9.81 -21.48 -3.44
N LYS A 172 8.83 -20.68 -3.90
CA LYS A 172 8.13 -20.94 -5.16
C LYS A 172 7.51 -19.70 -5.76
N LYS A 173 7.62 -19.54 -7.08
CA LYS A 173 6.86 -18.56 -7.85
C LYS A 173 5.42 -19.05 -8.06
N VAL A 174 4.45 -18.20 -7.75
CA VAL A 174 3.01 -18.47 -7.89
C VAL A 174 2.40 -17.44 -8.84
N ASP A 175 1.56 -17.93 -9.75
CA ASP A 175 0.94 -17.12 -10.80
C ASP A 175 -0.58 -17.25 -10.71
N TRP A 176 -1.25 -16.15 -10.37
CA TRP A 176 -2.70 -16.07 -10.24
C TRP A 176 -3.44 -16.58 -11.48
N SER A 177 -2.89 -16.35 -12.68
CA SER A 177 -3.55 -16.69 -13.94
C SER A 177 -3.68 -18.20 -14.17
N LYS A 178 -2.99 -19.02 -13.36
CA LYS A 178 -3.13 -20.48 -13.37
C LYS A 178 -4.36 -20.98 -12.60
N PHE A 179 -4.94 -20.13 -11.75
CA PHE A 179 -6.05 -20.50 -10.87
C PHE A 179 -7.34 -19.77 -11.25
N ILE A 180 -7.25 -18.49 -11.59
CA ILE A 180 -8.38 -17.64 -11.98
C ILE A 180 -7.96 -16.65 -13.08
N ALA A 181 -8.91 -16.19 -13.88
CA ALA A 181 -8.65 -15.30 -15.02
C ALA A 181 -8.43 -13.84 -14.59
N VAL A 182 -7.25 -13.54 -14.06
CA VAL A 182 -6.82 -12.18 -13.66
C VAL A 182 -5.43 -11.84 -14.21
N ASN A 183 -5.21 -10.55 -14.47
CA ASN A 183 -3.97 -9.96 -15.00
C ASN A 183 -3.12 -9.30 -13.91
N GLY A 184 -3.64 -9.17 -12.71
CA GLY A 184 -3.00 -8.57 -11.54
C GLY A 184 -3.85 -8.81 -10.30
N ALA A 185 -3.26 -8.68 -9.12
CA ALA A 185 -3.95 -8.67 -7.85
C ALA A 185 -3.25 -7.67 -6.92
N THR A 186 -3.99 -7.05 -6.00
CA THR A 186 -3.37 -6.07 -5.07
C THR A 186 -2.42 -6.77 -4.09
N ALA A 187 -1.48 -5.99 -3.52
CA ALA A 187 -0.64 -6.42 -2.41
C ALA A 187 -1.33 -6.26 -1.03
N HIS A 188 -2.63 -5.94 -1.01
CA HIS A 188 -3.41 -5.64 0.19
C HIS A 188 -4.68 -6.52 0.28
N PRO A 189 -4.53 -7.85 0.35
CA PRO A 189 -5.69 -8.70 0.62
C PRO A 189 -6.23 -8.47 2.03
N HIS A 190 -7.53 -8.73 2.19
CA HIS A 190 -8.15 -8.81 3.51
C HIS A 190 -8.38 -10.26 3.91
N SER A 191 -8.12 -10.60 5.17
CA SER A 191 -8.37 -11.94 5.70
C SER A 191 -9.45 -11.91 6.79
N GLU A 192 -10.32 -12.91 6.77
CA GLU A 192 -11.30 -13.17 7.80
C GLU A 192 -10.71 -14.06 8.90
N PRO A 193 -11.30 -14.08 10.11
CA PRO A 193 -10.82 -14.91 11.22
C PRO A 193 -10.78 -16.42 10.92
N ASP A 194 -11.62 -16.91 9.99
CA ASP A 194 -11.59 -18.31 9.56
C ASP A 194 -10.43 -18.64 8.60
N GLY A 195 -9.71 -17.62 8.12
CA GLY A 195 -8.63 -17.71 7.14
C GLY A 195 -9.06 -17.42 5.69
N THR A 196 -10.35 -17.22 5.42
CA THR A 196 -10.85 -16.83 4.09
C THR A 196 -10.21 -15.51 3.71
N THR A 197 -9.65 -15.42 2.51
CA THR A 197 -8.94 -14.21 2.08
C THR A 197 -9.59 -13.63 0.83
N TYR A 198 -9.89 -12.34 0.88
CA TYR A 198 -10.40 -11.55 -0.23
C TYR A 198 -9.28 -10.71 -0.83
N ASN A 199 -9.26 -10.57 -2.16
CA ASN A 199 -8.37 -9.65 -2.86
C ASN A 199 -9.11 -9.04 -4.07
N MET A 200 -8.53 -8.03 -4.70
CA MET A 200 -9.01 -7.45 -5.95
C MET A 200 -8.01 -7.66 -7.07
N GLY A 201 -8.50 -8.00 -8.26
CA GLY A 201 -7.68 -8.19 -9.45
C GLY A 201 -8.37 -7.76 -10.73
N ASN A 202 -7.63 -7.34 -11.72
CA ASN A 202 -8.16 -6.86 -13.00
C ASN A 202 -8.18 -7.98 -14.04
N SER A 203 -9.10 -7.92 -15.00
CA SER A 203 -9.07 -8.78 -16.18
C SER A 203 -9.36 -7.99 -17.45
N TYR A 204 -8.63 -8.31 -18.52
CA TYR A 204 -8.75 -7.66 -19.82
C TYR A 204 -9.27 -8.63 -20.86
N THR A 205 -10.45 -8.34 -21.41
CA THR A 205 -11.12 -9.19 -22.39
C THR A 205 -11.47 -8.39 -23.65
N THR A 206 -11.94 -9.08 -24.68
CA THR A 206 -12.49 -8.43 -25.89
C THR A 206 -13.70 -7.53 -25.59
N LYS A 207 -14.36 -7.71 -24.44
CA LYS A 207 -15.50 -6.89 -24.00
C LYS A 207 -15.09 -5.64 -23.20
N GLY A 208 -13.79 -5.49 -22.91
CA GLY A 208 -13.23 -4.40 -22.11
C GLY A 208 -12.52 -4.88 -20.84
N ALA A 209 -12.09 -3.91 -20.04
CA ALA A 209 -11.53 -4.12 -18.71
C ALA A 209 -12.62 -4.39 -17.65
N TYR A 210 -12.32 -5.29 -16.73
CA TYR A 210 -13.15 -5.65 -15.57
C TYR A 210 -12.30 -5.67 -14.30
N TYR A 211 -12.93 -5.38 -13.16
CA TYR A 211 -12.38 -5.54 -11.82
C TYR A 211 -13.04 -6.74 -11.16
N ASN A 212 -12.27 -7.63 -10.56
CA ASN A 212 -12.71 -8.89 -10.02
C ASN A 212 -12.49 -8.89 -8.51
N ILE A 213 -13.53 -9.25 -7.76
CA ILE A 213 -13.38 -9.59 -6.34
C ILE A 213 -13.00 -11.06 -6.28
N ILE A 214 -11.80 -11.32 -5.77
CA ILE A 214 -11.21 -12.64 -5.62
C ILE A 214 -11.50 -13.14 -4.21
N ARG A 215 -11.85 -14.41 -4.09
CA ARG A 215 -11.98 -15.12 -2.81
C ARG A 215 -11.11 -16.37 -2.83
N VAL A 216 -10.23 -16.49 -1.84
CA VAL A 216 -9.38 -17.67 -1.58
C VAL A 216 -9.92 -18.38 -0.33
N PRO A 217 -10.19 -19.70 -0.41
CA PRO A 217 -10.69 -20.45 0.73
C PRO A 217 -9.64 -20.55 1.86
N PRO A 218 -10.07 -20.79 3.11
CA PRO A 218 -9.20 -20.69 4.28
C PRO A 218 -8.19 -21.82 4.40
N THR A 219 -8.56 -23.02 3.96
CA THR A 219 -7.80 -24.24 4.23
C THR A 219 -7.14 -24.79 2.96
N LYS A 220 -5.96 -25.38 3.18
CA LYS A 220 -5.24 -26.19 2.20
C LYS A 220 -5.59 -27.66 2.40
N LYS A 221 -5.85 -28.39 1.31
CA LYS A 221 -6.09 -29.84 1.36
C LYS A 221 -4.79 -30.65 1.40
N THR A 222 -3.72 -30.11 0.82
CA THR A 222 -2.37 -30.68 0.86
C THR A 222 -1.35 -29.58 1.17
N ALA A 223 -0.13 -29.96 1.60
CA ALA A 223 0.91 -28.99 1.97
C ALA A 223 1.45 -28.19 0.76
N GLU A 224 1.27 -28.71 -0.45
CA GLU A 224 1.76 -28.14 -1.70
C GLU A 224 0.77 -27.15 -2.33
N GLU A 225 -0.49 -27.17 -1.88
CA GLU A 225 -1.50 -26.22 -2.33
C GLU A 225 -1.05 -24.78 -2.04
N THR A 226 -1.34 -23.93 -3.01
CA THR A 226 -1.16 -22.49 -2.97
C THR A 226 -2.54 -21.84 -3.08
N LEU A 227 -2.98 -21.51 -4.29
CA LEU A 227 -4.23 -20.80 -4.55
C LEU A 227 -5.36 -21.71 -5.08
N GLU A 228 -5.19 -23.05 -5.04
CA GLU A 228 -6.22 -23.99 -5.49
C GLU A 228 -7.55 -23.71 -4.80
N GLY A 229 -8.64 -23.63 -5.57
CA GLY A 229 -9.96 -23.26 -5.06
C GLY A 229 -10.21 -21.75 -4.95
N ALA A 230 -9.27 -20.89 -5.34
CA ALA A 230 -9.55 -19.47 -5.54
C ALA A 230 -10.68 -19.29 -6.58
N THR A 231 -11.55 -18.33 -6.33
CA THR A 231 -12.71 -18.03 -7.18
C THR A 231 -12.84 -16.53 -7.40
N VAL A 232 -13.46 -16.15 -8.53
CA VAL A 232 -13.94 -14.78 -8.75
C VAL A 232 -15.37 -14.71 -8.23
N LEU A 233 -15.57 -13.99 -7.13
CA LEU A 233 -16.88 -13.78 -6.52
C LEU A 233 -17.79 -12.96 -7.43
N CYS A 234 -17.25 -11.88 -8.02
CA CYS A 234 -17.95 -11.08 -9.01
C CYS A 234 -16.98 -10.29 -9.90
N SER A 235 -17.46 -9.85 -11.06
CA SER A 235 -16.74 -8.97 -11.97
C SER A 235 -17.52 -7.68 -12.23
N ILE A 236 -16.85 -6.54 -12.06
CA ILE A 236 -17.40 -5.19 -12.24
C ILE A 236 -16.82 -4.64 -13.54
N PRO A 237 -17.65 -4.28 -14.54
CA PRO A 237 -17.14 -3.66 -15.76
C PRO A 237 -16.60 -2.26 -15.45
N ALA A 238 -15.44 -1.93 -16.00
CA ALA A 238 -14.90 -0.58 -15.92
C ALA A 238 -15.82 0.44 -16.62
N VAL A 239 -15.96 1.62 -16.04
CA VAL A 239 -16.75 2.70 -16.65
C VAL A 239 -16.13 3.12 -17.98
N ASP A 240 -14.81 3.28 -18.01
CA ASP A 240 -14.03 3.36 -19.25
C ASP A 240 -13.32 2.02 -19.47
N LYS A 241 -13.81 1.28 -20.46
CA LYS A 241 -13.33 -0.07 -20.80
C LYS A 241 -11.91 -0.10 -21.34
N THR A 242 -11.41 1.02 -21.85
CA THR A 242 -10.07 1.15 -22.44
C THR A 242 -9.09 1.81 -21.50
N LYS A 243 -9.61 2.58 -20.54
CA LYS A 243 -8.84 3.29 -19.52
C LYS A 243 -9.40 2.99 -18.12
N PRO A 244 -9.24 1.76 -17.62
CA PRO A 244 -9.68 1.41 -16.28
C PRO A 244 -8.97 2.25 -15.22
N SER A 245 -9.57 2.31 -14.04
CA SER A 245 -8.99 2.91 -12.85
C SER A 245 -7.81 2.07 -12.36
N TYR A 246 -6.75 2.74 -11.95
CA TYR A 246 -5.80 2.21 -10.99
C TYR A 246 -6.46 2.13 -9.60
N TYR A 247 -6.13 1.11 -8.83
CA TYR A 247 -6.54 0.94 -7.43
C TYR A 247 -5.45 0.13 -6.71
N HIS A 248 -5.16 0.51 -5.47
CA HIS A 248 -4.08 -0.12 -4.69
C HIS A 248 -4.62 -1.08 -3.62
N SER A 249 -5.80 -0.79 -3.09
CA SER A 249 -6.49 -1.57 -2.06
C SER A 249 -8.02 -1.39 -2.20
N PHE A 250 -8.78 -2.05 -1.33
CA PHE A 250 -10.24 -1.98 -1.27
C PHE A 250 -10.75 -2.04 0.17
N ALA A 251 -11.94 -1.51 0.44
CA ALA A 251 -12.51 -1.59 1.78
C ALA A 251 -13.31 -2.89 1.97
N MET A 252 -13.28 -3.45 3.18
CA MET A 252 -14.06 -4.63 3.53
C MET A 252 -14.74 -4.45 4.89
N SER A 253 -16.01 -4.81 4.94
CA SER A 253 -16.83 -4.92 6.15
C SER A 253 -17.29 -6.38 6.31
N GLU A 254 -18.12 -6.65 7.31
CA GLU A 254 -18.59 -8.00 7.62
C GLU A 254 -19.35 -8.61 6.42
N ASN A 255 -20.25 -7.85 5.79
CA ASN A 255 -21.08 -8.34 4.68
C ASN A 255 -20.72 -7.76 3.32
N TYR A 256 -19.95 -6.68 3.27
CA TYR A 256 -19.66 -5.98 2.00
C TYR A 256 -18.19 -5.76 1.70
N VAL A 257 -17.88 -5.79 0.41
CA VAL A 257 -16.66 -5.22 -0.18
C VAL A 257 -17.01 -3.91 -0.86
N VAL A 258 -16.14 -2.91 -0.75
CA VAL A 258 -16.25 -1.63 -1.45
C VAL A 258 -15.05 -1.45 -2.38
N PHE A 259 -15.31 -1.43 -3.69
CA PHE A 259 -14.31 -1.07 -4.69
C PHE A 259 -14.38 0.43 -4.98
N ILE A 260 -13.23 1.11 -4.84
CA ILE A 260 -13.06 2.53 -5.13
C ILE A 260 -12.53 2.71 -6.56
N GLU A 261 -13.43 3.03 -7.51
CA GLU A 261 -13.04 3.38 -8.88
C GLU A 261 -12.70 4.86 -8.95
N GLN A 262 -11.41 5.15 -8.80
CA GLN A 262 -10.86 6.51 -8.75
C GLN A 262 -10.52 7.11 -10.14
N PRO A 263 -10.24 8.41 -10.22
CA PRO A 263 -9.91 9.11 -11.48
C PRO A 263 -8.46 8.93 -11.95
N ILE A 264 -7.68 8.02 -11.37
CA ILE A 264 -6.36 7.64 -11.89
C ILE A 264 -6.56 6.57 -12.97
N LYS A 265 -6.41 6.95 -14.24
CA LYS A 265 -6.70 6.10 -15.39
C LYS A 265 -5.44 5.46 -15.97
N MET A 266 -5.53 4.16 -16.27
CA MET A 266 -4.50 3.37 -16.93
C MET A 266 -4.81 3.23 -18.42
N ASP A 267 -4.09 3.95 -19.28
CA ASP A 267 -4.24 3.85 -20.73
C ASP A 267 -3.58 2.56 -21.24
N LEU A 268 -4.38 1.50 -21.37
CA LEU A 268 -3.89 0.15 -21.69
C LEU A 268 -3.14 0.10 -23.03
N LEU A 269 -3.58 0.89 -24.02
CA LEU A 269 -2.92 0.95 -25.32
C LEU A 269 -1.53 1.58 -25.18
N LYS A 270 -1.41 2.67 -24.41
CA LYS A 270 -0.10 3.28 -24.13
C LYS A 270 0.81 2.34 -23.34
N ILE A 271 0.28 1.59 -22.37
CA ILE A 271 1.08 0.62 -21.59
C ILE A 271 1.62 -0.48 -22.51
N VAL A 272 0.77 -1.08 -23.34
CA VAL A 272 1.16 -2.18 -24.24
C VAL A 272 2.13 -1.71 -25.34
N THR A 273 1.92 -0.52 -25.88
CA THR A 273 2.77 0.04 -26.96
C THR A 273 3.97 0.83 -26.44
N GLY A 274 4.04 1.11 -25.13
CA GLY A 274 5.01 2.01 -24.51
C GLY A 274 6.45 1.64 -24.82
N LYS A 275 6.77 0.34 -24.74
CA LYS A 275 8.10 -0.22 -25.05
C LYS A 275 8.60 0.14 -26.45
N LEU A 276 7.70 0.26 -27.45
CA LEU A 276 8.06 0.66 -28.82
C LEU A 276 8.55 2.11 -28.89
N THR A 277 8.08 2.95 -27.96
CA THR A 277 8.37 4.38 -27.87
C THR A 277 9.32 4.74 -26.71
N GLY A 278 9.85 3.75 -26.01
CA GLY A 278 10.71 3.95 -24.83
C GLY A 278 9.99 4.42 -23.57
N LYS A 279 8.66 4.29 -23.51
CA LYS A 279 7.82 4.68 -22.37
C LYS A 279 7.55 3.50 -21.44
N SER A 280 7.57 3.78 -20.14
CA SER A 280 7.33 2.84 -19.04
C SER A 280 5.84 2.56 -18.82
N ILE A 281 5.54 1.66 -17.88
CA ILE A 281 4.15 1.39 -17.47
C ILE A 281 3.56 2.65 -16.81
N SER A 282 4.35 3.35 -15.98
CA SER A 282 3.93 4.58 -15.28
C SER A 282 3.49 5.70 -16.23
N ASP A 283 4.08 5.80 -17.43
CA ASP A 283 3.69 6.77 -18.47
C ASP A 283 2.26 6.55 -19.03
N GLY A 284 1.68 5.38 -18.76
CA GLY A 284 0.31 5.04 -19.09
C GLY A 284 -0.73 5.59 -18.10
N PHE A 285 -0.29 6.12 -16.96
CA PHE A 285 -1.18 6.60 -15.90
C PHE A 285 -1.49 8.09 -16.07
N SER A 286 -2.71 8.48 -15.73
CA SER A 286 -3.14 9.88 -15.79
C SER A 286 -4.27 10.16 -14.82
N TRP A 287 -4.22 11.32 -14.17
CA TRP A 287 -5.30 11.84 -13.34
C TRP A 287 -6.35 12.58 -14.18
N ASN A 288 -7.64 12.31 -13.97
CA ASN A 288 -8.72 13.03 -14.62
C ASN A 288 -9.68 13.68 -13.60
N PRO A 289 -9.45 14.95 -13.21
CA PRO A 289 -10.24 15.64 -12.18
C PRO A 289 -11.68 15.96 -12.60
N LYS A 290 -12.09 15.65 -13.83
CA LYS A 290 -13.48 15.85 -14.30
C LYS A 290 -14.38 14.65 -13.98
N LEU A 291 -13.81 13.54 -13.53
CA LEU A 291 -14.55 12.32 -13.20
C LEU A 291 -14.79 12.25 -11.69
N ASN A 292 -16.00 11.84 -11.31
CA ASN A 292 -16.28 11.48 -9.92
C ASN A 292 -15.57 10.16 -9.58
N THR A 293 -15.19 10.03 -8.31
CA THR A 293 -14.86 8.72 -7.74
C THR A 293 -16.14 7.93 -7.53
N ILE A 294 -16.12 6.63 -7.81
CA ILE A 294 -17.29 5.75 -7.65
C ILE A 294 -16.96 4.67 -6.63
N PHE A 295 -17.77 4.57 -5.57
CA PHE A 295 -17.73 3.44 -4.66
C PHE A 295 -18.75 2.39 -5.13
N HIS A 296 -18.25 1.25 -5.58
CA HIS A 296 -19.05 0.08 -5.92
C HIS A 296 -19.19 -0.78 -4.67
N LEU A 297 -20.42 -1.06 -4.25
CA LEU A 297 -20.72 -1.90 -3.11
C LEU A 297 -21.06 -3.33 -3.57
N ILE A 298 -20.41 -4.34 -3.01
CA ILE A 298 -20.57 -5.75 -3.36
C ILE A 298 -20.94 -6.53 -2.11
N ASP A 299 -22.03 -7.30 -2.18
CA ASP A 299 -22.41 -8.25 -1.14
C ASP A 299 -21.49 -9.49 -1.19
N LYS A 300 -20.77 -9.77 -0.09
CA LYS A 300 -19.76 -10.84 -0.01
C LYS A 300 -20.35 -12.23 -0.13
N GLN A 301 -21.58 -12.43 0.36
CA GLN A 301 -22.21 -13.75 0.41
C GLN A 301 -22.75 -14.15 -0.96
N THR A 302 -23.36 -13.20 -1.67
CA THR A 302 -24.05 -13.44 -2.94
C THR A 302 -23.21 -13.05 -4.16
N GLY A 303 -22.15 -12.25 -3.99
CA GLY A 303 -21.40 -11.63 -5.07
C GLY A 303 -22.18 -10.58 -5.85
N LYS A 304 -23.35 -10.16 -5.34
CA LYS A 304 -24.20 -9.19 -6.03
C LYS A 304 -23.63 -7.78 -5.89
N VAL A 305 -23.36 -7.15 -7.02
CA VAL A 305 -23.01 -5.73 -7.08
C VAL A 305 -24.27 -4.89 -6.89
N SER A 306 -24.24 -3.96 -5.94
CA SER A 306 -25.34 -3.01 -5.72
C SER A 306 -25.61 -2.21 -7.00
N PRO A 307 -26.89 -2.03 -7.38
CA PRO A 307 -27.23 -1.15 -8.50
C PRO A 307 -26.98 0.32 -8.17
N ILE A 308 -26.87 0.68 -6.89
CA ILE A 308 -26.57 2.03 -6.43
C ILE A 308 -25.09 2.35 -6.67
N LYS A 309 -24.84 3.50 -7.29
CA LYS A 309 -23.50 4.07 -7.42
C LYS A 309 -23.36 5.20 -6.41
N TYR A 310 -22.51 5.00 -5.41
CA TYR A 310 -22.08 6.06 -4.50
C TYR A 310 -20.98 6.85 -5.19
N LEU A 311 -21.17 8.15 -5.33
CA LEU A 311 -20.27 9.05 -6.05
C LEU A 311 -19.65 10.01 -5.05
N ALA A 312 -18.36 10.30 -5.19
CA ALA A 312 -17.70 11.39 -4.48
C ALA A 312 -17.07 12.35 -5.47
N LYS A 313 -16.61 13.52 -4.98
CA LYS A 313 -15.68 14.37 -5.74
C LYS A 313 -14.45 13.53 -6.17
N PRO A 314 -13.75 13.95 -7.24
CA PRO A 314 -12.49 13.31 -7.62
C PRO A 314 -11.55 13.26 -6.41
N LEU A 315 -11.13 12.07 -6.04
CA LEU A 315 -10.12 11.82 -5.00
C LEU A 315 -9.25 10.63 -5.41
N SER A 316 -8.03 10.57 -4.87
CA SER A 316 -7.22 9.35 -4.92
C SER A 316 -6.95 8.79 -3.54
N THR A 317 -6.73 7.48 -3.47
CA THR A 317 -6.38 6.75 -2.25
C THR A 317 -5.46 5.58 -2.60
N PHE A 318 -4.47 5.33 -1.76
CA PHE A 318 -3.71 4.08 -1.76
C PHE A 318 -4.22 3.13 -0.69
N HIS A 319 -4.47 3.60 0.54
CA HIS A 319 -4.78 2.72 1.66
C HIS A 319 -6.13 3.06 2.31
N GLN A 320 -6.95 2.03 2.54
CA GLN A 320 -8.08 2.12 3.47
C GLN A 320 -7.60 1.87 4.89
N ILE A 321 -8.29 2.48 5.85
CA ILE A 321 -8.01 2.36 7.28
C ILE A 321 -8.85 1.19 7.84
N ASN A 322 -10.17 1.28 7.70
CA ASN A 322 -11.11 0.24 8.09
C ASN A 322 -12.48 0.49 7.43
N ALA A 323 -13.34 -0.52 7.39
CA ALA A 323 -14.75 -0.34 7.08
C ALA A 323 -15.61 -1.25 7.95
N TYR A 324 -16.80 -0.79 8.35
CA TYR A 324 -17.72 -1.57 9.17
C TYR A 324 -19.17 -1.15 8.93
N GLU A 325 -20.11 -1.98 9.37
CA GLU A 325 -21.54 -1.70 9.25
C GLU A 325 -22.10 -1.25 10.60
N LYS A 326 -22.94 -0.21 10.59
CA LYS A 326 -23.66 0.28 11.77
C LYS A 326 -24.95 0.97 11.36
N ASP A 327 -26.04 0.61 12.04
CA ASP A 327 -27.35 1.28 11.93
C ASP A 327 -27.87 1.43 10.48
N GLY A 328 -27.60 0.44 9.61
CA GLY A 328 -28.02 0.47 8.19
C GLY A 328 -27.10 1.27 7.27
N PHE A 329 -25.93 1.66 7.74
CA PHE A 329 -24.89 2.32 6.97
C PHE A 329 -23.61 1.48 6.93
N LEU A 330 -22.85 1.62 5.85
CA LEU A 330 -21.46 1.20 5.78
C LEU A 330 -20.56 2.42 6.00
N ILE A 331 -19.73 2.35 7.03
CA ILE A 331 -18.74 3.36 7.38
C ILE A 331 -17.43 2.90 6.75
N MET A 332 -16.79 3.77 5.98
CA MET A 332 -15.55 3.48 5.27
C MET A 332 -14.55 4.60 5.50
N ASP A 333 -13.41 4.26 6.09
CA ASP A 333 -12.34 5.18 6.43
C ASP A 333 -11.13 4.90 5.53
N MET A 334 -10.50 5.94 4.99
CA MET A 334 -9.37 5.81 4.06
C MET A 334 -8.42 7.00 4.13
N CYS A 335 -7.16 6.79 3.79
CA CYS A 335 -6.21 7.88 3.50
C CYS A 335 -6.45 8.35 2.07
N ALA A 336 -6.86 9.62 1.90
CA ALA A 336 -7.25 10.16 0.60
C ALA A 336 -6.70 11.57 0.33
N SER A 337 -6.61 11.92 -0.95
CA SER A 337 -6.14 13.23 -1.42
C SER A 337 -7.00 13.76 -2.58
N ASP A 338 -6.95 15.07 -2.81
CA ASP A 338 -7.74 15.76 -3.84
C ASP A 338 -7.17 15.67 -5.27
N ASP A 339 -5.97 15.07 -5.44
CA ASP A 339 -5.37 14.84 -6.75
C ASP A 339 -4.98 13.37 -6.96
N GLY A 340 -4.34 13.07 -8.09
CA GLY A 340 -3.78 11.73 -8.38
C GLY A 340 -2.33 11.79 -8.85
N GLN A 341 -1.55 12.75 -8.35
CA GLN A 341 -0.16 12.98 -8.78
C GLN A 341 0.85 12.10 -8.05
N ALA A 342 0.43 11.35 -7.03
CA ALA A 342 1.32 10.54 -6.20
C ALA A 342 2.24 9.60 -7.01
N ILE A 343 1.76 9.00 -8.10
CA ILE A 343 2.58 8.17 -9.00
C ILE A 343 3.77 8.96 -9.56
N ALA A 344 3.58 10.22 -9.98
CA ALA A 344 4.67 11.05 -10.47
C ALA A 344 5.57 11.56 -9.33
N ASN A 345 5.01 11.75 -8.14
CA ASN A 345 5.73 12.27 -6.98
C ASN A 345 6.82 11.30 -6.50
N TYR A 346 6.59 9.99 -6.58
CA TYR A 346 7.51 8.94 -6.13
C TYR A 346 8.58 8.49 -7.16
N ASN A 347 8.82 9.32 -8.18
CA ASN A 347 10.03 9.20 -8.98
C ASN A 347 11.28 9.33 -8.09
N ILE A 348 12.28 8.46 -8.27
CA ILE A 348 13.50 8.42 -7.44
C ILE A 348 14.24 9.76 -7.49
N GLN A 349 14.18 10.46 -8.62
CA GLN A 349 14.81 11.77 -8.78
C GLN A 349 14.24 12.79 -7.79
N ASN A 350 12.94 12.74 -7.49
CA ASN A 350 12.31 13.61 -6.49
C ASN A 350 12.75 13.25 -5.08
N LEU A 351 12.78 11.95 -4.75
CA LEU A 351 13.21 11.45 -3.43
C LEU A 351 14.70 11.70 -3.16
N ARG A 352 15.51 11.93 -4.19
CA ARG A 352 16.94 12.22 -4.08
C ARG A 352 17.28 13.71 -4.22
N LYS A 353 16.29 14.61 -4.31
CA LYS A 353 16.54 16.05 -4.23
C LYS A 353 17.00 16.47 -2.83
N SER A 354 17.65 17.62 -2.74
CA SER A 354 18.11 18.21 -1.49
C SER A 354 18.02 19.74 -1.55
N GLY A 355 18.05 20.38 -0.38
CA GLY A 355 17.93 21.84 -0.25
C GLY A 355 16.60 22.34 -0.83
N GLU A 356 16.63 23.54 -1.43
CA GLU A 356 15.44 24.21 -1.98
C GLU A 356 14.67 23.35 -2.99
N ALA A 357 15.35 22.47 -3.73
CA ALA A 357 14.69 21.59 -4.70
C ALA A 357 13.81 20.51 -4.02
N LEU A 358 14.20 20.04 -2.83
CA LEU A 358 13.38 19.11 -2.04
C LEU A 358 12.18 19.84 -1.43
N ASP A 359 12.41 21.04 -0.90
CA ASP A 359 11.36 21.91 -0.36
C ASP A 359 10.30 22.22 -1.44
N GLU A 360 10.72 22.55 -2.67
CA GLU A 360 9.82 22.78 -3.81
C GLU A 360 8.98 21.55 -4.13
N VAL A 361 9.58 20.35 -4.14
CA VAL A 361 8.79 19.12 -4.33
C VAL A 361 7.77 18.99 -3.22
N TYR A 362 8.20 19.04 -1.95
CA TYR A 362 7.29 18.84 -0.84
C TYR A 362 6.12 19.84 -0.81
N ASN A 363 6.41 21.12 -1.05
CA ASN A 363 5.42 22.18 -1.04
C ASN A 363 4.41 22.05 -2.20
N THR A 364 4.73 21.31 -3.27
CA THR A 364 3.80 21.07 -4.39
C THR A 364 3.02 19.77 -4.29
N LEU A 365 3.29 18.91 -3.30
CA LEU A 365 2.54 17.67 -3.11
C LEU A 365 1.16 17.95 -2.50
N CYS A 366 0.12 17.35 -3.08
CA CYS A 366 -1.13 17.21 -2.37
C CYS A 366 -0.93 16.35 -1.11
N ARG A 367 -1.61 16.73 -0.03
CA ARG A 367 -1.54 16.03 1.26
C ARG A 367 -2.58 14.91 1.29
N VAL A 368 -2.25 13.83 1.98
CA VAL A 368 -3.14 12.69 2.18
C VAL A 368 -3.69 12.76 3.59
N PHE A 369 -5.02 12.75 3.75
CA PHE A 369 -5.68 12.86 5.05
C PHE A 369 -6.66 11.70 5.28
N PRO A 370 -6.89 11.31 6.55
CA PRO A 370 -7.84 10.26 6.88
C PRO A 370 -9.28 10.78 6.78
N TRP A 371 -10.04 10.23 5.83
CA TRP A 371 -11.42 10.60 5.51
C TRP A 371 -12.39 9.46 5.78
N ARG A 372 -13.56 9.79 6.34
CA ARG A 372 -14.69 8.88 6.55
C ARG A 372 -15.81 9.16 5.57
N PHE A 373 -16.25 8.13 4.87
CA PHE A 373 -17.50 8.12 4.10
C PHE A 373 -18.53 7.23 4.79
N VAL A 374 -19.80 7.64 4.74
CA VAL A 374 -20.93 6.91 5.35
C VAL A 374 -21.95 6.62 4.25
N LEU A 375 -22.06 5.34 3.86
CA LEU A 375 -22.85 4.89 2.72
C LEU A 375 -24.16 4.23 3.21
N PRO A 376 -25.34 4.80 2.93
CA PRO A 376 -26.62 4.18 3.31
C PRO A 376 -26.84 2.86 2.57
N LEU A 377 -27.04 1.74 3.27
CA LEU A 377 -27.17 0.42 2.66
C LEU A 377 -28.54 0.18 2.00
N SER A 378 -29.58 0.87 2.49
CA SER A 378 -30.95 0.73 2.01
C SER A 378 -31.39 1.98 1.24
N ILE A 379 -31.41 1.87 -0.09
CA ILE A 379 -31.93 2.90 -1.00
C ILE A 379 -33.00 2.28 -1.90
N ASP A 380 -34.23 2.74 -1.76
CA ASP A 380 -35.41 2.22 -2.45
C ASP A 380 -36.15 3.31 -3.23
N HIS A 381 -37.39 3.05 -3.64
CA HIS A 381 -38.22 4.03 -4.34
C HIS A 381 -38.73 5.17 -3.46
N ASP A 382 -38.87 4.96 -2.15
CA ASP A 382 -39.42 5.92 -1.18
C ASP A 382 -38.34 6.84 -0.59
N THR A 383 -37.07 6.46 -0.74
CA THR A 383 -35.92 7.25 -0.29
C THR A 383 -35.91 8.66 -0.93
N PRO A 384 -35.93 9.75 -0.15
CA PRO A 384 -36.07 11.10 -0.68
C PRO A 384 -34.86 11.57 -1.50
N TYR A 385 -35.11 12.38 -2.53
CA TYR A 385 -34.08 13.08 -3.30
C TYR A 385 -33.65 14.38 -2.63
N GLY A 386 -32.39 14.77 -2.81
CA GLY A 386 -31.88 16.09 -2.40
C GLY A 386 -31.79 16.32 -0.88
N LYS A 387 -32.04 15.28 -0.07
CA LYS A 387 -31.86 15.32 1.39
C LYS A 387 -30.64 14.51 1.80
N ASN A 388 -29.97 14.94 2.86
CA ASN A 388 -28.94 14.13 3.50
C ASN A 388 -29.59 12.90 4.14
N LEU A 389 -29.07 11.73 3.82
CA LEU A 389 -29.53 10.43 4.31
C LEU A 389 -28.72 9.94 5.52
N ASN A 390 -27.59 10.57 5.81
CA ASN A 390 -26.72 10.20 6.95
C ASN A 390 -27.27 10.68 8.29
N LEU A 391 -26.67 10.14 9.35
CA LEU A 391 -26.98 10.47 10.73
C LEU A 391 -26.58 11.93 11.09
N PRO A 392 -27.30 12.60 12.01
CA PRO A 392 -27.02 14.00 12.38
C PRO A 392 -25.67 14.24 13.07
N ASP A 393 -25.03 13.20 13.59
CA ASP A 393 -23.79 13.24 14.36
C ASP A 393 -22.52 13.11 13.49
N SER A 394 -22.66 12.89 12.19
CA SER A 394 -21.54 12.89 11.23
C SER A 394 -21.60 14.12 10.32
N THR A 395 -20.43 14.69 10.02
CA THR A 395 -20.31 15.74 9.00
C THR A 395 -20.29 15.20 7.57
N ALA A 396 -20.13 13.88 7.40
CA ALA A 396 -20.25 13.21 6.11
C ALA A 396 -21.71 13.27 5.63
N THR A 397 -21.92 13.57 4.35
CA THR A 397 -23.26 13.62 3.77
C THR A 397 -23.43 12.54 2.70
N SER A 398 -24.64 12.02 2.57
CA SER A 398 -25.05 11.11 1.49
C SER A 398 -26.37 11.58 0.94
N ILE A 399 -26.37 12.12 -0.28
CA ILE A 399 -27.54 12.75 -0.90
C ILE A 399 -27.93 11.95 -2.14
N ARG A 400 -29.16 11.43 -2.16
CA ARG A 400 -29.69 10.80 -3.39
C ARG A 400 -29.91 11.86 -4.46
N ILE A 401 -29.17 11.74 -5.57
CA ILE A 401 -29.22 12.70 -6.70
C ILE A 401 -29.87 12.11 -7.95
N ALA A 402 -29.97 10.78 -8.07
CA ALA A 402 -30.70 10.11 -9.14
C ALA A 402 -31.18 8.73 -8.67
N LYS A 403 -32.03 8.06 -9.46
CA LYS A 403 -32.65 6.76 -9.12
C LYS A 403 -31.66 5.77 -8.47
N ASN A 404 -30.49 5.61 -9.08
CA ASN A 404 -29.42 4.70 -8.64
C ASN A 404 -28.12 5.44 -8.29
N LYS A 405 -28.18 6.71 -7.87
CA LYS A 405 -26.99 7.51 -7.55
C LYS A 405 -27.14 8.27 -6.25
N VAL A 406 -26.15 8.11 -5.37
CA VAL A 406 -26.01 8.86 -4.13
C VAL A 406 -24.68 9.61 -4.19
N PHE A 407 -24.69 10.91 -3.98
CA PHE A 407 -23.48 11.72 -3.90
C PHE A 407 -23.06 11.84 -2.43
N CYS A 408 -21.80 11.54 -2.15
CA CYS A 408 -21.24 11.42 -0.81
C CYS A 408 -20.15 12.48 -0.61
N THR A 409 -20.13 13.10 0.57
CA THR A 409 -19.00 13.89 1.07
C THR A 409 -18.38 13.19 2.27
N HIS A 410 -17.10 13.46 2.52
CA HIS A 410 -16.41 12.88 3.66
C HIS A 410 -16.61 13.70 4.94
N GLU A 411 -16.30 13.05 6.05
CA GLU A 411 -15.94 13.65 7.33
C GLU A 411 -14.44 13.49 7.54
N ASP A 412 -13.73 14.54 7.95
CA ASP A 412 -12.32 14.44 8.34
C ASP A 412 -12.19 13.71 9.68
N LEU A 413 -11.24 12.77 9.78
CA LEU A 413 -10.98 11.99 11.00
C LEU A 413 -9.86 12.58 11.87
N HIS A 414 -9.52 13.84 11.63
CA HIS A 414 -8.43 14.55 12.29
C HIS A 414 -8.83 15.98 12.68
N GLY A 415 -8.06 16.60 13.56
CA GLY A 415 -8.07 18.04 13.78
C GLY A 415 -7.11 18.78 12.83
N GLU A 416 -7.08 20.11 12.95
CA GLU A 416 -6.16 20.97 12.17
C GLU A 416 -4.68 20.70 12.46
N ASP A 417 -4.38 20.12 13.62
CA ASP A 417 -3.05 19.77 14.08
C ASP A 417 -2.34 18.74 13.17
N LEU A 418 -3.07 17.84 12.49
CA LEU A 418 -2.45 16.86 11.58
C LEU A 418 -1.77 17.52 10.37
N HIS A 419 -2.18 18.72 9.96
CA HIS A 419 -1.57 19.44 8.83
C HIS A 419 -0.07 19.70 9.07
N GLN A 420 0.34 19.90 10.32
CA GLN A 420 1.74 20.15 10.67
C GLN A 420 2.64 18.92 10.50
N TYR A 421 2.06 17.73 10.27
CA TYR A 421 2.76 16.45 10.02
C TYR A 421 2.64 15.97 8.57
N GLY A 422 2.16 16.83 7.66
CA GLY A 422 2.11 16.51 6.24
C GLY A 422 1.03 15.50 5.86
N GLY A 423 0.02 15.30 6.72
CA GLY A 423 -1.03 14.31 6.52
C GLY A 423 -0.74 12.98 7.20
N LEU A 424 -1.40 11.91 6.75
CA LEU A 424 -1.25 10.56 7.29
C LEU A 424 -1.35 9.51 6.18
N GLU A 425 -0.38 8.60 6.16
CA GLU A 425 -0.38 7.42 5.31
C GLU A 425 0.15 6.18 6.05
N PHE A 426 0.13 5.02 5.39
CA PHE A 426 0.42 3.71 5.98
C PHE A 426 -0.45 3.42 7.22
N PRO A 427 -1.78 3.49 7.08
CA PRO A 427 -2.67 3.27 8.20
C PRO A 427 -2.66 1.81 8.66
N GLN A 428 -2.70 1.63 9.97
CA GLN A 428 -2.78 0.33 10.65
C GLN A 428 -3.77 0.42 11.80
N ILE A 429 -4.41 -0.70 12.12
CA ILE A 429 -5.35 -0.85 13.24
C ILE A 429 -5.01 -2.11 14.02
N ASN A 430 -5.71 -2.37 15.12
CA ASN A 430 -5.77 -3.70 15.71
C ASN A 430 -6.58 -4.65 14.79
N TYR A 431 -5.96 -5.02 13.66
CA TYR A 431 -6.64 -5.66 12.53
C TYR A 431 -7.30 -6.98 12.93
N GLY A 432 -6.59 -7.82 13.70
CA GLY A 432 -7.08 -9.15 14.07
C GLY A 432 -8.40 -9.15 14.86
N LYS A 433 -8.74 -8.05 15.54
CA LYS A 433 -9.96 -7.93 16.34
C LYS A 433 -10.97 -6.89 15.82
N TYR A 434 -10.50 -5.86 15.11
CA TYR A 434 -11.32 -4.70 14.75
C TYR A 434 -11.47 -4.46 13.24
N ASN A 435 -10.75 -5.19 12.38
CA ASN A 435 -11.07 -5.17 10.94
C ASN A 435 -12.53 -5.62 10.76
N THR A 436 -13.27 -4.94 9.88
CA THR A 436 -14.71 -5.14 9.66
C THR A 436 -15.66 -4.72 10.79
N HIS A 437 -15.13 -4.21 11.91
CA HIS A 437 -15.92 -3.87 13.10
C HIS A 437 -15.73 -2.39 13.52
N PRO A 438 -16.69 -1.81 14.29
CA PRO A 438 -16.50 -0.50 14.89
C PRO A 438 -15.23 -0.44 15.73
N TYR A 439 -14.46 0.64 15.57
CA TYR A 439 -13.13 0.81 16.16
C TYR A 439 -12.92 2.28 16.57
N ARG A 440 -11.90 2.54 17.39
CA ARG A 440 -11.58 3.86 17.94
C ARG A 440 -10.20 4.37 17.54
N TYR A 441 -9.22 3.49 17.42
CA TYR A 441 -7.83 3.86 17.21
C TYR A 441 -7.28 3.33 15.89
N PHE A 442 -6.55 4.19 15.20
CA PHE A 442 -5.66 3.78 14.13
C PHE A 442 -4.31 4.47 14.27
N TYR A 443 -3.32 3.91 13.59
CA TYR A 443 -1.93 4.35 13.61
C TYR A 443 -1.51 4.64 12.17
N GLY A 444 -0.55 5.53 11.95
CA GLY A 444 0.03 5.78 10.64
C GLY A 444 1.32 6.58 10.74
N CYS A 445 1.90 6.93 9.60
CA CYS A 445 3.02 7.86 9.55
C CYS A 445 2.57 9.25 9.08
N GLY A 446 3.17 10.30 9.63
CA GLY A 446 3.17 11.62 8.97
C GLY A 446 4.18 11.63 7.83
N PHE A 447 3.89 12.39 6.77
CA PHE A 447 4.60 12.34 5.48
C PHE A 447 5.22 13.69 5.08
N ARG A 448 5.85 14.42 6.02
CA ARG A 448 6.47 15.72 5.69
C ARG A 448 7.67 15.61 4.73
N HIS A 449 8.18 14.41 4.49
CA HIS A 449 9.39 14.18 3.71
C HIS A 449 9.18 13.24 2.51
N LEU A 450 7.97 13.15 1.93
CA LEU A 450 7.56 12.09 0.97
C LEU A 450 7.56 10.66 1.56
N VAL A 451 8.35 10.42 2.60
CA VAL A 451 8.39 9.22 3.41
C VAL A 451 7.84 9.51 4.80
N GLY A 452 7.61 8.45 5.57
CA GLY A 452 7.27 8.54 6.98
C GLY A 452 8.38 9.21 7.78
N ASP A 453 8.03 10.26 8.51
CA ASP A 453 8.96 11.02 9.35
C ASP A 453 8.51 11.16 10.80
N THR A 454 7.27 10.75 11.07
CA THR A 454 6.65 10.68 12.40
C THR A 454 5.76 9.46 12.45
N LEU A 455 5.53 8.94 13.65
CA LEU A 455 4.45 7.98 13.90
C LEU A 455 3.31 8.74 14.57
N ILE A 456 2.08 8.40 14.21
CA ILE A 456 0.88 9.08 14.69
C ILE A 456 -0.12 8.01 15.14
N LYS A 457 -0.63 8.14 16.37
CA LYS A 457 -1.82 7.45 16.85
C LYS A 457 -2.99 8.42 16.80
N MET A 458 -4.08 8.00 16.18
CA MET A 458 -5.32 8.75 16.09
C MET A 458 -6.38 8.14 17.02
N ASP A 459 -7.04 8.99 17.80
CA ASP A 459 -8.23 8.66 18.59
C ASP A 459 -9.46 9.30 17.95
N LEU A 460 -10.30 8.47 17.34
CA LEU A 460 -11.53 8.92 16.68
C LEU A 460 -12.51 9.57 17.66
N HIS A 461 -12.40 9.28 18.96
CA HIS A 461 -13.16 9.97 19.97
C HIS A 461 -12.55 11.35 20.25
N GLY A 462 -13.16 12.38 19.67
CA GLY A 462 -12.67 13.76 19.75
C GLY A 462 -11.57 14.11 18.76
N LYS A 463 -11.19 13.18 17.86
CA LYS A 463 -10.20 13.38 16.78
C LYS A 463 -8.85 13.88 17.28
N ASN A 464 -8.42 13.37 18.44
CA ASN A 464 -7.15 13.73 19.06
C ASN A 464 -6.04 12.82 18.54
N MET A 465 -4.79 13.30 18.59
CA MET A 465 -3.64 12.49 18.19
C MET A 465 -2.53 12.46 19.23
N LYS A 466 -1.70 11.43 19.15
CA LYS A 466 -0.39 11.35 19.81
C LYS A 466 0.67 11.11 18.76
N VAL A 467 1.81 11.75 18.93
CA VAL A 467 2.87 11.73 17.92
C VAL A 467 4.18 11.30 18.58
N TRP A 468 4.89 10.41 17.90
CA TRP A 468 6.28 10.10 18.16
C TRP A 468 7.10 10.66 17.01
N GLU A 469 8.08 11.51 17.33
CA GLU A 469 9.00 12.07 16.35
C GLU A 469 10.38 12.32 16.96
N GLU A 470 11.41 12.13 16.15
CA GLU A 470 12.79 12.48 16.49
C GLU A 470 13.47 13.08 15.25
N PRO A 471 14.06 14.29 15.33
CA PRO A 471 14.66 14.93 14.16
C PRO A 471 15.71 14.07 13.44
N GLY A 472 15.57 13.93 12.12
CA GLY A 472 16.48 13.13 11.29
C GLY A 472 16.31 11.61 11.41
N LEU A 473 15.23 11.16 12.03
CA LEU A 473 14.80 9.76 12.06
C LEU A 473 13.50 9.60 11.26
N TYR A 474 13.40 8.50 10.50
CA TYR A 474 12.34 8.23 9.54
C TYR A 474 11.71 6.87 9.85
N PRO A 475 10.60 6.84 10.59
CA PRO A 475 9.92 5.61 10.93
C PRO A 475 9.15 5.05 9.74
N SER A 476 9.19 3.73 9.62
CA SER A 476 8.37 2.97 8.69
C SER A 476 6.97 2.70 9.25
N GLU A 477 6.09 2.08 8.44
CA GLU A 477 4.70 1.75 8.82
C GLU A 477 4.59 1.16 10.26
N PRO A 478 3.72 1.72 11.12
CA PRO A 478 3.53 1.28 12.50
C PRO A 478 2.64 0.03 12.60
N VAL A 479 3.23 -1.14 12.84
CA VAL A 479 2.47 -2.39 12.96
C VAL A 479 2.05 -2.63 14.41
N PHE A 480 0.75 -2.77 14.64
CA PHE A 480 0.18 -3.07 15.95
C PHE A 480 0.32 -4.56 16.30
N VAL A 481 0.77 -4.84 17.53
CA VAL A 481 0.84 -6.19 18.10
C VAL A 481 0.07 -6.21 19.42
N PRO A 482 -1.05 -6.95 19.53
CA PRO A 482 -1.84 -7.01 20.75
C PRO A 482 -1.07 -7.70 21.87
N SER A 483 -1.26 -7.22 23.10
CA SER A 483 -0.86 -7.99 24.29
C SER A 483 -1.69 -9.28 24.39
N PRO A 484 -1.12 -10.41 24.88
CA PRO A 484 -1.87 -11.65 25.07
C PRO A 484 -3.13 -11.49 25.94
N ASP A 485 -3.08 -10.60 26.92
CA ASP A 485 -4.15 -10.33 27.87
C ASP A 485 -4.93 -9.04 27.53
N ALA A 486 -4.89 -8.60 26.26
CA ALA A 486 -5.49 -7.34 25.83
C ALA A 486 -7.00 -7.24 26.13
N THR A 487 -7.38 -6.24 26.92
CA THR A 487 -8.79 -5.96 27.26
C THR A 487 -9.35 -4.79 26.47
N LYS A 488 -8.50 -3.84 26.09
CA LYS A 488 -8.83 -2.66 25.29
C LYS A 488 -8.27 -2.77 23.88
N GLU A 489 -8.79 -1.93 22.99
CA GLU A 489 -8.39 -1.89 21.59
C GLU A 489 -6.90 -1.60 21.38
N ASP A 490 -6.34 -0.72 22.22
CA ASP A 490 -4.96 -0.25 22.19
C ASP A 490 -4.06 -0.90 23.27
N ASP A 491 -4.49 -2.01 23.87
CA ASP A 491 -3.65 -2.81 24.79
C ASP A 491 -2.65 -3.65 23.96
N GLY A 492 -1.46 -3.11 23.74
CA GLY A 492 -0.42 -3.76 22.94
C GLY A 492 0.76 -2.83 22.68
N VAL A 493 1.54 -3.15 21.65
CA VAL A 493 2.67 -2.32 21.21
C VAL A 493 2.55 -1.96 19.73
N ILE A 494 3.29 -0.92 19.33
CA ILE A 494 3.56 -0.58 17.94
C ILE A 494 5.01 -0.90 17.62
N LEU A 495 5.23 -1.63 16.53
CA LEU A 495 6.54 -1.91 15.97
C LEU A 495 6.76 -1.04 14.72
N SER A 496 7.90 -0.36 14.65
CA SER A 496 8.32 0.38 13.46
C SER A 496 9.84 0.33 13.32
N VAL A 497 10.33 0.10 12.10
CA VAL A 497 11.76 0.27 11.81
C VAL A 497 12.03 1.75 11.59
N VAL A 498 12.93 2.32 12.39
CA VAL A 498 13.35 3.71 12.30
C VAL A 498 14.68 3.78 11.58
N ILE A 499 14.70 4.54 10.49
CA ILE A 499 15.80 4.64 9.54
C ILE A 499 16.39 6.05 9.62
N THR A 500 17.69 6.20 9.34
CA THR A 500 18.33 7.52 9.35
C THR A 500 19.37 7.67 8.23
N PRO A 501 19.40 8.83 7.54
CA PRO A 501 20.49 9.19 6.63
C PRO A 501 21.72 9.70 7.38
N ASN A 502 21.62 9.94 8.69
CA ASN A 502 22.69 10.45 9.52
C ASN A 502 23.66 9.32 9.91
N LYS A 503 24.96 9.52 9.64
CA LYS A 503 26.01 8.54 9.97
C LYS A 503 26.26 8.41 11.48
N ASP A 504 25.88 9.42 12.25
CA ASP A 504 26.07 9.47 13.70
C ASP A 504 24.88 8.86 14.47
N LYS A 505 23.80 8.52 13.75
CA LYS A 505 22.62 7.83 14.29
C LYS A 505 22.57 6.42 13.71
N SER A 506 21.94 5.51 14.43
CA SER A 506 21.77 4.13 14.01
C SER A 506 20.33 3.85 13.61
N THR A 507 20.15 2.91 12.69
CA THR A 507 18.85 2.32 12.39
C THR A 507 18.45 1.37 13.52
N PHE A 508 17.17 1.31 13.88
CA PHE A 508 16.68 0.44 14.94
C PHE A 508 15.24 -0.02 14.73
N LEU A 509 14.86 -1.13 15.35
CA LEU A 509 13.46 -1.45 15.60
C LEU A 509 13.00 -0.67 16.83
N LEU A 510 11.96 0.14 16.67
CA LEU A 510 11.28 0.87 17.74
C LEU A 510 10.10 0.05 18.26
N VAL A 511 9.92 0.06 19.58
CA VAL A 511 8.75 -0.49 20.26
C VAL A 511 8.10 0.63 21.08
N LEU A 512 6.88 1.01 20.72
CA LEU A 512 6.06 1.96 21.49
C LEU A 512 4.96 1.21 22.24
N ASP A 513 4.63 1.64 23.45
CA ASP A 513 3.37 1.24 24.08
C ASP A 513 2.21 1.85 23.30
N ALA A 514 1.29 1.03 22.79
CA ALA A 514 0.27 1.50 21.85
C ALA A 514 -0.74 2.46 22.50
N LYS A 515 -0.86 2.46 23.83
CA LYS A 515 -1.81 3.29 24.58
C LYS A 515 -1.26 4.68 24.87
N THR A 516 -0.11 4.73 25.52
CA THR A 516 0.62 5.95 25.89
C THR A 516 1.29 6.59 24.68
N PHE A 517 1.70 5.77 23.71
CA PHE A 517 2.52 6.13 22.55
C PHE A 517 3.94 6.57 22.91
N GLU A 518 4.40 6.17 24.09
CA GLU A 518 5.75 6.38 24.58
C GLU A 518 6.63 5.17 24.24
N GLU A 519 7.92 5.41 24.06
CA GLU A 519 8.87 4.35 23.78
C GLU A 519 9.13 3.48 25.01
N VAL A 520 8.98 2.17 24.83
CA VAL A 520 9.33 1.18 25.87
C VAL A 520 10.72 0.59 25.65
N GLY A 521 11.15 0.50 24.39
CA GLY A 521 12.50 0.09 24.05
C GLY A 521 12.77 0.09 22.55
N ARG A 522 14.04 -0.07 22.19
CA ARG A 522 14.48 -0.18 20.81
C ARG A 522 15.61 -1.19 20.66
N ALA A 523 15.73 -1.77 19.46
CA ALA A 523 16.79 -2.70 19.11
C ALA A 523 17.64 -2.15 17.96
N VAL A 524 18.86 -1.71 18.29
CA VAL A 524 19.79 -1.05 17.36
C VAL A 524 20.42 -2.06 16.42
N VAL A 525 20.29 -1.82 15.11
CA VAL A 525 20.81 -2.68 14.05
C VAL A 525 22.15 -2.12 13.54
N PRO A 526 23.24 -2.92 13.49
CA PRO A 526 24.56 -2.44 13.08
C PRO A 526 24.73 -2.42 11.54
N VAL A 527 23.64 -2.25 10.78
CA VAL A 527 23.66 -2.10 9.31
C VAL A 527 22.62 -1.06 8.88
N ASN A 528 22.81 -0.52 7.68
CA ASN A 528 21.82 0.38 7.06
C ASN A 528 20.64 -0.42 6.51
N ILE A 529 19.43 0.13 6.67
CA ILE A 529 18.19 -0.42 6.11
C ILE A 529 17.60 0.65 5.18
N PRO A 530 17.24 0.30 3.94
CA PRO A 530 16.57 1.23 3.03
C PRO A 530 15.11 1.43 3.45
N TYR A 531 14.53 2.56 3.06
CA TYR A 531 13.13 2.87 3.35
C TYR A 531 12.19 2.01 2.48
N GLY A 532 11.43 1.14 3.15
CA GLY A 532 10.50 0.17 2.55
C GLY A 532 9.03 0.57 2.64
N PHE A 533 8.13 -0.38 2.36
CA PHE A 533 6.68 -0.15 2.33
C PHE A 533 5.97 -0.79 3.52
N HIS A 534 5.63 -2.09 3.41
CA HIS A 534 4.73 -2.75 4.35
C HIS A 534 5.41 -3.79 5.22
N GLY A 535 4.83 -4.00 6.40
CA GLY A 535 5.24 -5.03 7.33
C GLY A 535 4.07 -5.83 7.90
N THR A 536 4.41 -6.96 8.50
CA THR A 536 3.47 -7.79 9.26
C THR A 536 4.19 -8.45 10.43
N PHE A 537 3.47 -8.73 11.51
CA PHE A 537 4.00 -9.46 12.64
C PHE A 537 3.52 -10.91 12.62
N ASN A 538 4.46 -11.84 12.46
CA ASN A 538 4.21 -13.27 12.54
C ASN A 538 4.47 -13.75 13.98
N ALA A 539 3.42 -13.89 14.79
CA ALA A 539 3.54 -14.40 16.15
C ALA A 539 3.99 -15.87 16.16
N THR A 540 4.88 -16.23 17.09
CA THR A 540 5.20 -17.64 17.39
C THR A 540 4.29 -18.09 18.52
N VAL A 541 3.57 -19.20 18.32
CA VAL A 541 2.69 -19.83 19.32
C VAL A 541 3.51 -20.52 20.40
#